data_AF-A0A9P7F739-F1
#
_entry.id   AF-A0A9P7F739-F1
#
_cell.length_a   1.000
_cell.length_b   1.000
_cell.length_c   1.000
_cell.angle_alpha   90.00
_cell.angle_beta   90.00
_cell.angle_gamma   90.00
#
_symmetry.space_group_name_H-M   'P 1'
#
loop_
_entity.id
_entity.type
_entity.pdbx_description
1 polymer ?
#
loop_
_entity_poly.entity_id
_entity_poly.type
_entity_poly.pdbx_seq_one_letter_code
_entity_poly.pdbx_strand_id
1 'polypeptide(L)'
;MRTSTRRQSPAPADVITYRLNSKMMYVPPAESFDQAVTFARSAFEGDLTGIDKSRISFSLNVLANGKQSSVGISSGAWSTIMSHLARYEIIDVHVQPELKISEPPPSYRSCGSTGDAEKEQHSSSHSSSPLHGLIPKRLFQRLGA
;
A
#
# COMPACT_ATOMS: atom_id res chain seq x y z
N MET A 1 -35.11 -31.30 -17.97
CA MET A 1 -35.15 -30.38 -16.81
C MET A 1 -33.72 -30.08 -16.38
N ARG A 2 -33.24 -28.83 -16.52
CA ARG A 2 -31.92 -28.42 -16.05
C ARG A 2 -32.09 -27.83 -14.65
N THR A 3 -31.63 -28.53 -13.62
CA THR A 3 -31.64 -28.03 -12.25
C THR A 3 -30.58 -26.94 -12.13
N SER A 4 -31.01 -25.69 -11.97
CA SER A 4 -30.14 -24.55 -11.68
C SER A 4 -29.64 -24.69 -10.24
N THR A 5 -28.41 -25.14 -10.07
CA THR A 5 -27.75 -25.20 -8.76
C THR A 5 -27.41 -23.75 -8.35
N ARG A 6 -28.27 -23.14 -7.53
CA ARG A 6 -28.00 -21.85 -6.89
C ARG A 6 -26.71 -21.99 -6.09
N ARG A 7 -25.62 -21.37 -6.56
CA ARG A 7 -24.38 -21.25 -5.77
C ARG A 7 -24.74 -20.43 -4.54
N GLN A 8 -24.91 -21.10 -3.40
CA GLN A 8 -24.92 -20.43 -2.11
C GLN A 8 -23.50 -19.92 -1.88
N SER A 9 -23.35 -18.62 -1.63
CA SER A 9 -22.11 -18.10 -1.10
C SER A 9 -21.84 -18.80 0.23
N PRO A 10 -20.63 -19.33 0.47
CA PRO A 10 -20.29 -19.94 1.75
C PRO A 10 -20.56 -18.93 2.88
N ALA A 11 -21.06 -19.43 4.01
CA ALA A 11 -21.27 -18.59 5.17
C ALA A 11 -19.94 -17.94 5.61
N PRO A 12 -19.94 -16.69 6.09
CA PRO A 12 -18.75 -16.06 6.65
C PRO A 12 -18.15 -16.94 7.76
N ALA A 13 -16.82 -16.94 7.88
CA ALA A 13 -16.15 -17.63 8.98
C ALA A 13 -16.64 -17.10 10.32
N ASP A 14 -16.82 -17.99 11.30
CA ASP A 14 -17.13 -17.67 12.70
C ASP A 14 -15.88 -17.67 13.60
N VAL A 15 -14.77 -18.25 13.10
CA VAL A 15 -13.47 -18.30 13.77
C VAL A 15 -12.35 -18.34 12.74
N ILE A 16 -11.27 -17.63 13.03
CA ILE A 16 -10.02 -17.60 12.25
C ILE A 16 -8.83 -17.87 13.17
N THR A 17 -7.64 -17.99 12.60
CA THR A 17 -6.40 -18.24 13.33
C THR A 17 -5.44 -17.08 13.10
N TYR A 18 -4.92 -16.48 14.16
CA TYR A 18 -3.76 -15.60 14.06
C TYR A 18 -2.48 -16.40 14.27
N ARG A 19 -1.45 -16.11 13.48
CA ARG A 19 -0.10 -16.66 13.66
C ARG A 19 0.90 -15.53 13.87
N LEU A 20 1.66 -15.60 14.94
CA LEU A 20 2.81 -14.72 15.19
C LEU A 20 4.02 -15.61 15.47
N ASN A 21 5.06 -15.51 14.64
CA ASN A 21 6.22 -16.40 14.66
C ASN A 21 5.78 -17.89 14.56
N SER A 22 5.96 -18.65 15.63
CA SER A 22 5.57 -20.07 15.71
C SER A 22 4.34 -20.31 16.59
N LYS A 23 3.71 -19.25 17.12
CA LYS A 23 2.51 -19.34 17.97
C LYS A 23 1.26 -19.08 17.14
N MET A 24 0.20 -19.83 17.41
CA MET A 24 -1.10 -19.69 16.76
C MET A 24 -2.21 -19.57 17.80
N MET A 25 -3.18 -18.70 17.56
CA MET A 25 -4.31 -18.44 18.45
C MET A 25 -5.59 -18.36 17.64
N TYR A 26 -6.64 -19.07 18.07
CA TYR A 26 -7.97 -18.91 17.50
C TYR A 26 -8.58 -17.61 18.02
N VAL A 27 -9.15 -16.82 17.09
CA VAL A 27 -9.81 -15.56 17.41
C VAL A 27 -11.09 -15.43 16.59
N PRO A 28 -12.10 -14.70 17.09
CA PRO A 28 -13.22 -14.31 16.25
C PRO A 28 -12.72 -13.41 15.10
N PRO A 29 -13.35 -13.46 13.92
CA PRO A 29 -13.06 -12.50 12.86
C PRO A 29 -13.31 -11.08 13.36
N ALA A 30 -12.35 -10.19 13.15
CA ALA A 30 -12.50 -8.79 13.49
C ALA A 30 -13.30 -8.06 12.40
N GLU A 31 -14.23 -7.20 12.80
CA GLU A 31 -15.03 -6.35 11.92
C GLU A 31 -14.20 -5.23 11.28
N SER A 32 -13.12 -4.82 11.95
CA SER A 32 -12.20 -3.77 11.48
C SER A 32 -10.74 -4.12 11.71
N PHE A 33 -9.86 -3.43 10.98
CA PHE A 33 -8.41 -3.57 11.15
C PHE A 33 -7.96 -3.19 12.57
N ASP A 34 -8.50 -2.13 13.16
CA ASP A 34 -8.13 -1.71 14.52
C ASP A 34 -8.58 -2.72 15.59
N GLN A 35 -9.74 -3.35 15.38
CA GLN A 35 -10.19 -4.44 16.23
C GLN A 35 -9.27 -5.66 16.07
N ALA A 36 -8.81 -5.95 14.85
CA ALA A 36 -7.84 -7.01 14.58
C ALA A 36 -6.52 -6.78 15.35
N VAL A 37 -6.01 -5.55 15.33
CA VAL A 37 -4.82 -5.16 16.13
C VAL A 37 -5.07 -5.38 17.62
N THR A 38 -6.27 -5.05 18.10
CA THR A 38 -6.64 -5.25 19.51
C THR A 38 -6.70 -6.74 19.87
N PHE A 39 -7.32 -7.57 19.03
CA PHE A 39 -7.35 -9.02 19.21
C PHE A 39 -5.96 -9.64 19.16
N ALA A 40 -5.11 -9.23 18.22
CA ALA A 40 -3.74 -9.71 18.14
C ALA A 40 -2.96 -9.39 19.42
N ARG A 41 -3.06 -8.16 19.93
CA ARG A 41 -2.38 -7.77 21.17
C ARG A 41 -2.84 -8.58 22.39
N SER A 42 -4.14 -8.88 22.50
CA SER A 42 -4.66 -9.72 23.57
C SER A 42 -4.29 -11.20 23.40
N ALA A 43 -4.24 -11.70 22.17
CA ALA A 43 -3.86 -13.09 21.89
C ALA A 43 -2.35 -13.35 22.11
N PHE A 44 -1.51 -12.32 21.94
CA PHE A 44 -0.06 -12.42 22.04
C PHE A 44 0.52 -11.38 23.02
N GLU A 45 -0.07 -11.25 24.21
CA GLU A 45 0.35 -10.25 25.21
C GLU A 45 1.85 -10.30 25.50
N GLY A 46 2.44 -11.49 25.61
CA GLY A 46 3.88 -11.63 25.87
C GLY A 46 4.80 -11.08 24.77
N ASP A 47 4.33 -11.04 23.52
CA ASP A 47 5.15 -10.67 22.35
C ASP A 47 4.79 -9.27 21.80
N LEU A 48 3.56 -8.79 22.04
CA LEU A 48 3.04 -7.53 21.48
C LEU A 48 2.79 -6.45 22.54
N THR A 49 3.05 -6.70 23.82
CA THR A 49 2.98 -5.66 24.86
C THR A 49 4.01 -4.56 24.62
N GLY A 50 3.58 -3.30 24.69
CA GLY A 50 4.44 -2.14 24.44
C GLY A 50 4.75 -1.85 22.97
N ILE A 51 4.35 -2.72 22.05
CA ILE A 51 4.48 -2.46 20.60
C ILE A 51 3.40 -1.47 20.16
N ASP A 52 3.83 -0.43 19.44
CA ASP A 52 2.92 0.54 18.86
C ASP A 52 1.98 -0.10 17.83
N LYS A 53 0.71 0.30 17.84
CA LYS A 53 -0.33 -0.27 16.96
C LYS A 53 0.00 -0.11 15.48
N SER A 54 0.64 1.00 15.08
CA SER A 54 1.00 1.27 13.68
C SER A 54 2.05 0.30 13.14
N ARG A 55 2.78 -0.39 14.03
CA ARG A 55 3.79 -1.38 13.66
C ARG A 55 3.20 -2.78 13.48
N ILE A 56 1.93 -3.00 13.81
CA ILE A 56 1.30 -4.31 13.65
C ILE A 56 0.66 -4.35 12.27
N SER A 57 1.01 -5.38 11.50
CA SER A 57 0.48 -5.60 10.15
C SER A 57 0.04 -7.05 9.96
N PHE A 58 -0.85 -7.29 9.00
CA PHE A 58 -1.43 -8.60 8.74
C PHE A 58 -1.17 -9.05 7.31
N SER A 59 -1.02 -10.35 7.09
CA SER A 59 -0.94 -10.92 5.75
C SER A 59 -1.60 -12.29 5.65
N LEU A 60 -1.93 -12.70 4.43
CA LEU A 60 -2.35 -14.05 4.10
C LEU A 60 -1.29 -14.73 3.23
N ASN A 61 -1.17 -16.05 3.35
CA ASN A 61 -0.41 -16.83 2.38
C ASN A 61 -1.33 -17.24 1.24
N VAL A 62 -1.00 -16.81 0.03
CA VAL A 62 -1.74 -17.16 -1.18
C VAL A 62 -0.86 -18.01 -2.08
N LEU A 63 -1.49 -18.90 -2.85
CA LEU A 63 -0.82 -19.63 -3.93
C LEU A 63 -0.99 -18.84 -5.23
N ALA A 64 0.06 -18.14 -5.66
CA ALA A 64 0.08 -17.42 -6.92
C ALA A 64 1.10 -18.08 -7.86
N ASN A 65 0.65 -18.50 -9.05
CA ASN A 65 1.48 -19.16 -10.06
C ASN A 65 2.27 -20.38 -9.53
N GLY A 66 1.63 -21.19 -8.67
CA GLY A 66 2.25 -22.37 -8.07
C GLY A 66 3.28 -22.08 -6.98
N LYS A 67 3.50 -20.81 -6.62
CA LYS A 67 4.39 -20.40 -5.53
C LYS A 67 3.56 -19.81 -4.38
N GLN A 68 3.91 -20.17 -3.15
CA GLN A 68 3.36 -19.51 -1.99
C GLN A 68 3.97 -18.11 -1.85
N SER A 69 3.10 -17.12 -1.67
CA SER A 69 3.46 -15.72 -1.46
C SER A 69 2.64 -15.15 -0.32
N SER A 70 3.29 -14.36 0.54
CA SER A 70 2.59 -13.58 1.55
C SER A 70 2.05 -12.29 0.92
N VAL A 71 0.77 -11.99 1.16
CA VAL A 71 0.08 -10.79 0.69
C VAL A 71 -0.45 -10.03 1.88
N GLY A 72 0.03 -8.79 2.05
CA GLY A 72 -0.41 -7.90 3.12
C GLY A 72 -1.88 -7.49 2.96
N ILE A 73 -2.58 -7.36 4.09
CA ILE A 73 -3.94 -6.85 4.16
C ILE A 73 -3.89 -5.39 4.60
N SER A 74 -4.37 -4.48 3.76
CA SER A 74 -4.53 -3.07 4.14
C SER A 74 -5.79 -2.85 4.97
N SER A 75 -5.82 -1.78 5.76
CA SER A 75 -7.00 -1.43 6.57
C SER A 75 -8.29 -1.31 5.72
N GLY A 76 -8.21 -0.67 4.55
CA GLY A 76 -9.35 -0.51 3.65
C GLY A 76 -9.82 -1.79 2.96
N ALA A 77 -8.98 -2.83 2.88
CA ALA A 77 -9.36 -4.13 2.31
C ALA A 77 -9.88 -5.11 3.37
N TRP A 78 -9.77 -4.78 4.66
CA TRP A 78 -9.99 -5.73 5.76
C TRP A 78 -11.36 -6.42 5.70
N SER A 79 -12.44 -5.65 5.64
CA SER A 79 -13.82 -6.18 5.65
C SER A 79 -14.08 -7.09 4.45
N THR A 80 -13.63 -6.69 3.26
CA THR A 80 -13.73 -7.49 2.04
C THR A 80 -13.01 -8.82 2.22
N ILE A 81 -11.76 -8.80 2.71
CA ILE A 81 -10.98 -10.02 2.91
C ILE A 81 -11.65 -10.92 3.93
N MET A 82 -12.09 -10.39 5.08
CA MET A 82 -12.75 -11.18 6.14
C MET A 82 -14.01 -11.91 5.62
N SER A 83 -14.76 -11.29 4.69
CA SER A 83 -15.97 -11.90 4.11
C SER A 83 -15.70 -13.13 3.23
N HIS A 84 -14.45 -13.31 2.79
CA HIS A 84 -14.03 -14.39 1.91
C HIS A 84 -13.21 -15.48 2.62
N LEU A 85 -12.84 -15.29 3.88
CA LEU A 85 -12.04 -16.27 4.60
C LEU A 85 -12.85 -17.52 4.92
N ALA A 86 -12.19 -18.67 4.80
CA ALA A 86 -12.71 -19.90 5.33
C ALA A 86 -12.58 -19.94 6.86
N ARG A 87 -13.34 -20.81 7.50
CA ARG A 87 -13.19 -21.10 8.92
C ARG A 87 -11.77 -21.62 9.21
N TYR A 88 -11.16 -21.15 10.29
CA TYR A 88 -9.80 -21.48 10.72
C TYR A 88 -8.67 -20.99 9.80
N GLU A 89 -8.98 -20.16 8.79
CA GLU A 89 -7.97 -19.54 7.92
C GLU A 89 -6.89 -18.84 8.74
N ILE A 90 -5.64 -18.93 8.29
CA ILE A 90 -4.48 -18.42 9.03
C ILE A 90 -4.11 -17.03 8.50
N ILE A 91 -4.22 -16.04 9.38
CA ILE A 91 -3.70 -14.69 9.17
C ILE A 91 -2.38 -14.55 9.92
N ASP A 92 -1.34 -14.20 9.20
CA ASP A 92 -0.05 -13.87 9.77
C ASP A 92 -0.05 -12.47 10.35
N VAL A 93 0.42 -12.34 11.59
CA VAL A 93 0.66 -11.10 12.30
C VAL A 93 2.15 -10.80 12.25
N HIS A 94 2.51 -9.58 11.87
CA HIS A 94 3.90 -9.12 11.77
C HIS A 94 4.10 -7.82 12.55
N VAL A 95 5.30 -7.67 13.12
CA VAL A 95 5.76 -6.43 13.75
C VAL A 95 6.77 -5.76 12.82
N GLN A 96 6.40 -4.61 12.28
CA GLN A 96 7.24 -3.79 11.42
C GLN A 96 8.40 -3.18 12.23
N PRO A 97 9.59 -2.98 11.63
CA PRO A 97 10.70 -2.30 12.28
C PRO A 97 10.34 -0.87 12.69
N GLU A 98 10.99 -0.37 13.74
CA GLU A 98 10.87 1.04 14.12
C GLU A 98 11.74 1.88 13.17
N LEU A 99 11.11 2.81 12.45
CA LEU A 99 11.83 3.73 11.57
C LEU A 99 12.46 4.84 12.41
N LYS A 100 13.70 4.64 12.84
CA LYS A 100 14.51 5.71 13.44
C LYS A 100 15.00 6.61 12.32
N ILE A 101 14.29 7.70 12.05
CA ILE A 101 14.76 8.75 11.14
C ILE A 101 15.88 9.51 11.87
N SER A 102 17.10 8.96 11.87
CA SER A 102 18.27 9.57 12.52
C SER A 102 19.07 10.46 11.58
N GLU A 103 18.72 10.53 10.30
CA GLU A 103 19.44 11.36 9.34
C GLU A 103 18.61 12.58 8.95
N PRO A 104 19.21 13.79 8.97
CA PRO A 104 18.56 14.97 8.43
C PRO A 104 18.19 14.70 6.97
N PRO A 105 17.05 15.24 6.49
CA PRO A 105 16.67 15.08 5.09
C PRO A 105 17.81 15.54 4.18
N PRO A 106 18.02 14.89 3.02
CA PRO A 106 19.06 15.29 2.09
C PRO A 106 18.97 16.78 1.80
N SER A 107 20.05 17.53 2.08
CA SER A 107 20.12 18.94 1.75
C SER A 107 20.34 19.07 0.24
N TYR A 108 19.26 19.22 -0.50
CA TYR A 108 19.32 19.59 -1.90
C TYR A 108 19.76 21.06 -1.97
N ARG A 109 21.07 21.31 -2.12
CA ARG A 109 21.56 22.64 -2.50
C ARG A 109 20.84 23.04 -3.78
N SER A 110 20.02 24.09 -3.71
CA SER A 110 19.53 24.76 -4.91
C SER A 110 20.75 25.20 -5.70
N CYS A 111 20.92 24.64 -6.90
CA CYS A 111 21.97 25.04 -7.82
C CYS A 111 21.67 26.49 -8.25
N GLY A 112 22.23 27.45 -7.53
CA GLY A 112 22.22 28.85 -7.94
C GLY A 112 23.03 28.95 -9.23
N SER A 113 22.41 29.48 -10.29
CA SER A 113 23.13 29.97 -11.46
C SER A 113 24.13 31.02 -11.03
N THR A 114 25.40 30.64 -10.89
CA THR A 114 26.51 31.59 -10.87
C THR A 114 26.94 31.84 -12.30
N GLY A 115 26.71 33.06 -12.75
CA GLY A 115 27.15 33.55 -14.05
C GLY A 115 27.11 35.06 -14.12
N ASP A 116 27.55 35.76 -13.07
CA ASP A 116 27.92 37.16 -13.18
C ASP A 116 29.34 37.22 -13.75
N ALA A 117 29.44 37.59 -15.03
CA ALA A 117 30.65 38.11 -15.64
C ALA A 117 30.35 39.54 -16.10
N GLU A 118 30.82 40.51 -15.32
CA GLU A 118 30.85 41.92 -15.69
C GLU A 118 31.89 42.14 -16.81
N LYS A 119 31.49 42.74 -17.95
CA LYS A 119 31.70 44.17 -18.29
C LYS A 119 31.70 44.42 -19.81
N GLU A 120 31.17 45.60 -20.15
CA GLU A 120 31.45 46.45 -21.32
C GLU A 120 30.71 46.18 -22.65
N GLN A 121 29.65 46.99 -22.80
CA GLN A 121 29.32 47.85 -23.95
C GLN A 121 29.37 47.21 -25.33
N HIS A 122 28.20 47.11 -25.98
CA HIS A 122 27.96 47.66 -27.32
C HIS A 122 26.47 47.92 -27.49
N SER A 123 26.15 49.15 -27.87
CA SER A 123 24.83 49.62 -28.26
C SER A 123 24.28 48.87 -29.48
N SER A 124 23.03 48.44 -29.44
CA SER A 124 22.11 48.61 -30.57
C SER A 124 20.67 48.34 -30.15
N SER A 125 19.78 49.12 -30.75
CA SER A 125 18.37 49.33 -30.43
C SER A 125 17.48 48.15 -30.84
N HIS A 126 16.16 48.35 -30.70
CA HIS A 126 15.02 47.63 -31.31
C HIS A 126 14.33 46.64 -30.35
N SER A 127 13.16 46.97 -29.76
CA SER A 127 11.82 47.10 -30.37
C SER A 127 10.97 45.83 -30.20
N SER A 128 9.93 45.97 -29.38
CA SER A 128 8.53 45.47 -29.54
C SER A 128 8.24 43.97 -29.79
N SER A 129 7.35 43.43 -28.94
CA SER A 129 6.59 42.14 -28.97
C SER A 129 5.99 41.75 -30.35
N PRO A 130 5.60 40.46 -30.62
CA PRO A 130 4.35 39.87 -30.10
C PRO A 130 4.20 38.31 -30.00
N LEU A 131 3.17 37.90 -29.24
CA LEU A 131 2.26 36.73 -29.29
C LEU A 131 2.53 35.54 -30.26
N HIS A 132 2.46 34.29 -29.75
CA HIS A 132 1.50 33.26 -30.23
C HIS A 132 1.52 31.97 -29.37
N GLY A 133 0.34 31.44 -29.06
CA GLY A 133 0.16 30.20 -28.29
C GLY A 133 0.31 28.93 -29.13
N LEU A 134 0.49 27.79 -28.46
CA LEU A 134 0.39 26.47 -29.07
C LEU A 134 -0.31 25.44 -28.16
N ILE A 135 -1.31 24.83 -28.81
CA ILE A 135 -2.21 23.74 -28.44
C ILE A 135 -1.46 22.40 -28.38
N PRO A 136 -1.83 21.43 -27.52
CA PRO A 136 -1.37 20.04 -27.63
C PRO A 136 -2.11 19.30 -28.76
N LYS A 137 -1.37 18.84 -29.78
CA LYS A 137 -1.92 18.03 -30.88
C LYS A 137 -2.02 16.55 -30.48
N ARG A 138 -3.22 16.00 -30.69
CA ARG A 138 -3.55 14.57 -30.70
C ARG A 138 -2.71 13.83 -31.75
N LEU A 139 -2.18 12.67 -31.38
CA LEU A 139 -1.52 11.72 -32.27
C LEU A 139 -2.55 10.71 -32.78
N PHE A 140 -2.79 10.70 -34.10
CA PHE A 140 -3.37 9.56 -34.81
C PHE A 140 -2.24 8.80 -35.52
N GLN A 141 -2.27 7.47 -35.45
CA GLN A 141 -1.70 6.65 -36.52
C GLN A 141 -2.78 5.71 -37.06
N ARG A 142 -2.72 5.54 -38.39
CA ARG A 142 -3.74 5.09 -39.33
C ARG A 142 -3.35 3.70 -39.84
N LEU A 143 -4.38 2.92 -40.19
CA LEU A 143 -4.37 1.60 -40.85
C LEU A 143 -3.39 1.43 -42.02
N GLY A 144 -2.98 0.17 -42.24
CA GLY A 144 -2.47 -0.32 -43.52
C GLY A 144 -2.50 -1.84 -43.65
N ALA A 145 -3.35 -2.32 -44.56
CA ALA A 145 -3.43 -3.62 -45.25
C ALA A 145 -3.72 -4.89 -44.43
#